data_AF-A0A2U3LNK8-F1
#
_entry.id   AF-A0A2U3LNK8-F1
#
_cell.length_a   1.000
_cell.length_b   1.000
_cell.length_c   1.000
_cell.angle_alpha   90.00
_cell.angle_beta   90.00
_cell.angle_gamma   90.00
#
_symmetry.space_group_name_H-M   'P 1'
#
loop_
_entity.id
_entity.type
_entity.pdbx_description
1 polymer ?
#
loop_
_entity_poly.entity_id
_entity_poly.type
_entity_poly.pdbx_seq_one_letter_code
_entity_poly.pdbx_strand_id
1 'polypeptide(L)'
;MRVQLGRHGFGAPALPDGRAMTMKLNFIIPVLLAVLSGPATGQQSEFAIGRAWYTEGEFKKAAAHFELALRADPKDAESCYWMGMSYQMLADIASPLGHSYKAKARLYLMKAVELAPTRADYRRELFNFLADSAGRPRAEAVLGGLFLAVPRAAYRIAE
;
A
#
# COMPACT_ATOMS: atom_id res chain seq x y z
N MET A 1 -67.58 -25.12 -36.21
CA MET A 1 -69.01 -25.22 -35.85
C MET A 1 -69.19 -24.49 -34.52
N ARG A 2 -70.05 -23.46 -34.48
CA ARG A 2 -70.36 -22.61 -33.31
C ARG A 2 -70.90 -23.45 -32.14
N VAL A 3 -70.63 -23.08 -30.88
CA VAL A 3 -71.69 -22.67 -29.92
C VAL A 3 -71.09 -21.77 -28.84
N GLN A 4 -71.77 -20.65 -28.62
CA GLN A 4 -71.60 -19.63 -27.59
C GLN A 4 -72.21 -20.13 -26.27
N LEU A 5 -71.77 -19.62 -25.11
CA LEU A 5 -72.66 -18.98 -24.13
C LEU A 5 -71.87 -18.70 -22.84
N GLY A 6 -71.80 -17.42 -22.51
CA GLY A 6 -71.23 -16.94 -21.27
C GLY A 6 -72.28 -16.66 -20.21
N ARG A 7 -71.74 -16.48 -19.01
CA ARG A 7 -72.23 -15.72 -17.84
C ARG A 7 -73.49 -16.27 -17.16
N HIS A 8 -73.37 -16.58 -15.87
CA HIS A 8 -73.50 -15.64 -14.76
C HIS A 8 -73.41 -16.38 -13.42
N GLY A 9 -72.99 -15.65 -12.37
CA GLY A 9 -73.34 -15.98 -10.99
C GLY A 9 -72.15 -16.33 -10.09
N PHE A 10 -71.66 -15.34 -9.36
CA PHE A 10 -70.66 -15.42 -8.29
C PHE A 10 -71.14 -16.28 -7.11
N GLY A 11 -70.24 -17.10 -6.55
CA GLY A 11 -70.46 -17.77 -5.26
C GLY A 11 -69.19 -18.45 -4.72
N ALA A 12 -68.32 -17.66 -4.08
CA ALA A 12 -67.29 -18.00 -3.06
C ALA A 12 -66.37 -19.24 -3.31
N PRO A 13 -65.44 -19.64 -2.43
CA PRO A 13 -64.80 -18.99 -1.28
C PRO A 13 -63.25 -19.10 -1.32
N ALA A 14 -62.63 -18.71 -0.20
CA ALA A 14 -61.38 -19.25 0.35
C ALA A 14 -60.04 -18.79 -0.26
N LEU A 15 -59.29 -18.11 0.61
CA LEU A 15 -57.86 -17.82 0.48
C LEU A 15 -57.07 -19.14 0.35
N PRO A 16 -56.17 -19.26 -0.64
CA PRO A 16 -55.13 -20.30 -0.62
C PRO A 16 -53.86 -19.77 0.05
N ASP A 17 -53.45 -20.49 1.10
CA ASP A 17 -52.10 -20.45 1.64
C ASP A 17 -51.05 -20.87 0.59
N GLY A 18 -49.86 -20.29 0.73
CA GLY A 18 -48.62 -20.96 0.35
C GLY A 18 -47.94 -20.49 -0.94
N ARG A 19 -46.72 -19.98 -0.73
CA ARG A 19 -45.55 -20.08 -1.62
C ARG A 19 -45.52 -19.18 -2.85
N ALA A 20 -44.80 -18.06 -2.71
CA ALA A 20 -44.00 -17.46 -3.77
C ALA A 20 -42.63 -17.12 -3.15
N MET A 21 -41.57 -17.90 -3.36
CA MET A 21 -40.78 -18.06 -4.60
C MET A 21 -39.90 -16.83 -4.88
N THR A 22 -38.66 -16.93 -4.38
CA THR A 22 -37.40 -16.38 -4.93
C THR A 22 -37.40 -14.93 -5.42
N MET A 23 -36.87 -14.02 -4.59
CA MET A 23 -36.48 -12.69 -5.04
C MET A 23 -34.94 -12.60 -5.10
N LYS A 24 -34.42 -12.33 -6.30
CA LYS A 24 -33.00 -12.27 -6.65
C LYS A 24 -32.26 -11.29 -5.76
N LEU A 25 -31.24 -11.76 -5.05
CA LEU A 25 -30.27 -10.95 -4.33
C LEU A 25 -29.34 -10.26 -5.34
N ASN A 26 -29.73 -9.07 -5.79
CA ASN A 26 -28.89 -8.20 -6.59
C ASN A 26 -28.86 -6.81 -5.95
N PHE A 27 -28.26 -6.70 -4.77
CA PHE A 27 -27.85 -5.41 -4.24
C PHE A 27 -26.52 -5.04 -4.88
N ILE A 28 -26.68 -4.43 -6.06
CA ILE A 28 -25.70 -3.57 -6.72
C ILE A 28 -25.07 -2.70 -5.64
N ILE A 29 -23.78 -2.87 -5.36
CA ILE A 29 -22.98 -1.96 -4.55
C ILE A 29 -22.92 -0.66 -5.35
N PRO A 30 -23.65 0.41 -4.99
CA PRO A 30 -23.50 1.64 -5.71
C PRO A 30 -22.38 2.43 -5.03
N VAL A 31 -21.46 2.86 -5.89
CA VAL A 31 -20.92 4.22 -5.79
C VAL A 31 -19.87 4.39 -4.69
N LEU A 32 -18.64 4.05 -5.07
CA LEU A 32 -17.54 5.01 -5.17
C LEU A 32 -17.95 6.44 -4.77
N LEU A 33 -17.90 6.75 -3.47
CA LEU A 33 -18.16 8.08 -2.95
C LEU A 33 -16.94 8.97 -3.21
N ALA A 34 -16.86 9.48 -4.43
CA ALA A 34 -16.04 10.63 -4.77
C ALA A 34 -16.77 11.90 -4.27
N VAL A 35 -16.48 12.32 -3.04
CA VAL A 35 -16.82 13.64 -2.45
C VAL A 35 -15.70 13.96 -1.45
N LEU A 36 -14.71 14.77 -1.83
CA LEU A 36 -14.62 16.22 -1.60
C LEU A 36 -13.99 16.59 -0.24
N SER A 37 -12.78 17.15 -0.30
CA SER A 37 -12.25 18.18 0.59
C SER A 37 -11.06 18.77 -0.18
N GLY A 38 -11.17 19.90 -0.88
CA GLY A 38 -10.93 21.24 -0.33
C GLY A 38 -9.44 21.45 -0.03
N PRO A 39 -8.78 22.58 -0.39
CA PRO A 39 -7.39 22.78 0.01
C PRO A 39 -7.34 22.90 1.53
N ALA A 40 -7.06 21.79 2.20
CA ALA A 40 -6.96 21.73 3.64
C ALA A 40 -5.68 22.47 4.05
N THR A 41 -5.84 23.74 4.44
CA THR A 41 -4.90 24.43 5.31
C THR A 41 -4.85 23.66 6.63
N GLY A 42 -3.88 22.75 6.72
CA GLY A 42 -3.72 21.74 7.77
C GLY A 42 -3.63 20.29 7.25
N GLN A 43 -3.57 20.05 5.94
CA GLN A 43 -3.42 18.69 5.38
C GLN A 43 -2.02 18.16 5.66
N GLN A 44 -1.88 17.44 6.77
CA GLN A 44 -0.67 16.71 7.06
C GLN A 44 -0.49 15.64 5.98
N SER A 45 0.65 15.63 5.30
CA SER A 45 0.91 14.62 4.27
C SER A 45 0.91 13.22 4.90
N GLU A 46 0.49 12.21 4.14
CA GLU A 46 0.57 10.80 4.57
C GLU A 46 1.98 10.44 5.03
N PHE A 47 3.00 11.05 4.42
CA PHE A 47 4.38 10.98 4.86
C PHE A 47 4.59 11.47 6.31
N ALA A 48 4.09 12.66 6.65
CA ALA A 48 4.23 13.23 7.98
C ALA A 48 3.46 12.40 9.04
N ILE A 49 2.31 11.81 8.68
CA ILE A 49 1.58 10.88 9.55
C ILE A 49 2.39 9.59 9.75
N GLY A 50 2.96 9.04 8.68
CA GLY A 50 3.85 7.87 8.75
C GLY A 50 5.06 8.12 9.65
N ARG A 51 5.66 9.32 9.56
CA ARG A 51 6.75 9.75 10.45
C ARG A 51 6.33 9.81 11.91
N ALA A 52 5.14 10.31 12.21
CA ALA A 52 4.61 10.35 13.58
C ALA A 52 4.45 8.93 14.15
N TRP A 53 3.82 8.02 13.40
CA TRP A 53 3.71 6.62 13.81
C TRP A 53 5.07 5.92 13.96
N TYR A 54 6.04 6.27 13.12
CA TYR A 54 7.40 5.75 13.24
C TYR A 54 8.03 6.18 14.57
N THR A 55 7.88 7.46 14.96
CA THR A 55 8.39 7.97 16.23
C THR A 55 7.70 7.36 17.45
N GLU A 56 6.43 6.96 17.30
CA GLU A 56 5.69 6.24 18.34
C GLU A 56 6.06 4.74 18.43
N GLY A 57 6.91 4.23 17.53
CA GLY A 57 7.30 2.82 17.47
C GLY A 57 6.26 1.93 16.78
N GLU A 58 5.20 2.51 16.22
CA GLU A 58 4.11 1.82 15.54
C GLU A 58 4.47 1.54 14.07
N PHE A 59 5.55 0.78 13.85
CA PHE A 59 6.18 0.60 12.54
C PHE A 59 5.26 0.01 11.46
N LYS A 60 4.26 -0.81 11.83
CA LYS A 60 3.27 -1.32 10.86
C LYS A 60 2.37 -0.20 10.34
N LYS A 61 1.92 0.71 11.23
CA LYS A 61 1.11 1.87 10.85
C LYS A 61 1.94 2.86 10.05
N ALA A 62 3.18 3.10 10.47
CA ALA A 62 4.14 3.92 9.73
C ALA A 62 4.28 3.42 8.28
N ALA A 63 4.56 2.13 8.08
CA ALA A 63 4.68 1.54 6.74
C ALA A 63 3.39 1.69 5.90
N ALA A 64 2.20 1.57 6.50
CA ALA A 64 0.93 1.76 5.79
C ALA A 64 0.75 3.20 5.30
N HIS A 65 1.09 4.19 6.13
CA HIS A 65 1.02 5.60 5.74
C HIS A 65 2.10 5.96 4.69
N PHE A 66 3.31 5.40 4.79
CA PHE A 66 4.31 5.56 3.72
C PHE A 66 3.86 4.91 2.41
N GLU A 67 3.11 3.80 2.46
CA GLU A 67 2.51 3.22 1.26
C GLU A 67 1.52 4.19 0.62
N LEU A 68 0.66 4.85 1.41
CA LEU A 68 -0.26 5.88 0.92
C LEU A 68 0.49 7.07 0.32
N ALA A 69 1.57 7.53 0.96
CA ALA A 69 2.43 8.58 0.41
C ALA A 69 3.03 8.17 -0.95
N LEU A 70 3.50 6.92 -1.08
CA LEU A 70 4.02 6.39 -2.33
C LEU A 70 2.95 6.15 -3.41
N ARG A 71 1.67 6.03 -3.05
CA ARG A 71 0.58 6.04 -4.04
C ARG A 71 0.35 7.43 -4.62
N ALA A 72 0.56 8.48 -3.82
CA ALA A 72 0.47 9.87 -4.27
C ALA A 72 1.71 10.27 -5.11
N ASP A 73 2.91 9.94 -4.64
CA ASP A 73 4.16 10.09 -5.39
C ASP A 73 5.01 8.80 -5.35
N PRO A 74 4.94 7.97 -6.40
CA PRO A 74 5.72 6.73 -6.48
C PRO A 74 7.24 6.92 -6.51
N LYS A 75 7.72 8.15 -6.76
CA LYS A 75 9.14 8.53 -6.87
C LYS A 75 9.65 9.26 -5.63
N ASP A 76 8.84 9.38 -4.57
CA ASP A 76 9.32 9.94 -3.31
C ASP A 76 10.35 9.00 -2.66
N ALA A 77 11.62 9.40 -2.75
CA ALA A 77 12.75 8.68 -2.20
C ALA A 77 12.72 8.66 -0.66
N GLU A 78 12.18 9.70 -0.03
CA GLU A 78 12.10 9.79 1.42
C GLU A 78 11.04 8.84 1.98
N SER A 79 9.84 8.80 1.39
CA SER A 79 8.84 7.77 1.74
C SER A 79 9.37 6.34 1.54
N CYS A 80 10.10 6.08 0.45
CA CYS A 80 10.76 4.78 0.25
C CYS A 80 11.75 4.47 1.40
N TYR A 81 12.58 5.44 1.77
CA TYR A 81 13.55 5.29 2.85
C TYR A 81 12.87 4.94 4.18
N TRP A 82 11.88 5.74 4.60
CA TRP A 82 11.21 5.52 5.88
C TRP A 82 10.36 4.24 5.91
N MET A 83 9.82 3.81 4.76
CA MET A 83 9.17 2.51 4.65
C MET A 83 10.19 1.36 4.83
N GLY A 84 11.38 1.49 4.24
CA GLY A 84 12.50 0.58 4.45
C GLY A 84 12.93 0.49 5.93
N MET A 85 13.12 1.64 6.58
CA MET A 85 13.44 1.73 8.01
C MET A 85 12.35 1.11 8.88
N SER A 86 11.07 1.33 8.55
CA SER A 86 9.94 0.73 9.29
C SER A 86 9.97 -0.79 9.20
N TYR A 87 10.27 -1.35 8.02
CA TYR A 87 10.40 -2.80 7.87
C TYR A 87 11.65 -3.37 8.54
N GLN A 88 12.74 -2.62 8.61
CA GLN A 88 13.90 -3.03 9.39
C GLN A 88 13.54 -3.18 10.87
N MET A 89 12.90 -2.18 11.46
CA MET A 89 12.44 -2.25 12.86
C MET A 89 11.48 -3.43 13.08
N LEU A 90 10.55 -3.67 12.14
CA LEU A 90 9.67 -4.84 12.20
C LEU A 90 10.42 -6.17 12.11
N ALA A 91 11.49 -6.24 11.31
CA ALA A 91 12.32 -7.43 11.21
C ALA A 91 13.06 -7.71 12.52
N ASP A 92 13.58 -6.66 13.15
CA ASP A 92 14.32 -6.75 14.41
C ASP A 92 13.41 -7.20 15.54
N ILE A 93 12.19 -6.64 15.63
CA ILE A 93 11.17 -7.04 16.61
C ILE A 93 10.67 -8.47 16.36
N ALA A 94 10.49 -8.86 15.10
CA ALA A 94 9.99 -10.18 14.74
C ALA A 94 11.10 -11.25 14.66
N SER A 95 12.33 -10.94 15.04
CA SER A 95 13.45 -11.88 15.00
C SER A 95 13.20 -13.09 15.92
N PRO A 96 13.47 -14.33 15.47
CA PRO A 96 14.11 -14.71 14.20
C PRO A 96 13.16 -14.93 13.02
N LEU A 97 11.85 -14.79 13.18
CA LEU A 97 10.85 -15.08 12.14
C LEU A 97 10.64 -13.92 11.13
N GLY A 98 11.30 -12.78 11.33
CA GLY A 98 11.18 -11.54 10.54
C GLY A 98 11.77 -11.56 9.12
N HIS A 99 12.05 -12.71 8.52
CA HIS A 99 12.69 -12.82 7.19
C HIS A 99 11.94 -12.06 6.09
N SER A 100 10.61 -12.09 6.11
CA SER A 100 9.77 -11.33 5.17
C SER A 100 9.96 -9.82 5.31
N TYR A 101 10.11 -9.32 6.54
CA TYR A 101 10.37 -7.90 6.79
C TYR A 101 11.79 -7.50 6.36
N LYS A 102 12.80 -8.36 6.56
CA LYS A 102 14.16 -8.10 6.02
C LYS A 102 14.16 -7.96 4.49
N ALA A 103 13.40 -8.80 3.78
CA ALA A 103 13.27 -8.69 2.33
C ALA A 103 12.61 -7.37 1.90
N LYS A 104 11.54 -6.94 2.60
CA LYS A 104 10.89 -5.64 2.34
C LYS A 104 11.79 -4.46 2.66
N ALA A 105 12.49 -4.49 3.80
CA ALA A 105 13.43 -3.45 4.19
C ALA A 105 14.49 -3.24 3.11
N ARG A 106 15.12 -4.33 2.66
CA ARG A 106 16.08 -4.30 1.56
C ARG A 106 15.51 -3.68 0.29
N LEU A 107 14.31 -4.11 -0.11
CA LEU A 107 13.65 -3.64 -1.34
C LEU A 107 13.46 -2.11 -1.31
N TYR A 108 12.89 -1.58 -0.23
CA TYR A 108 12.57 -0.16 -0.13
C TYR A 108 13.81 0.71 0.12
N LEU A 109 14.81 0.21 0.87
CA LEU A 109 16.10 0.90 1.00
C LEU A 109 16.86 0.97 -0.33
N MET A 110 16.85 -0.10 -1.13
CA MET A 110 17.40 -0.07 -2.49
C MET A 110 16.69 0.96 -3.36
N LYS A 111 15.35 0.94 -3.38
CA LYS A 111 14.55 1.90 -4.14
C LYS A 111 14.84 3.35 -3.73
N ALA A 112 15.04 3.62 -2.44
CA ALA A 112 15.40 4.96 -1.95
C ALA A 112 16.76 5.43 -2.52
N VAL A 113 17.76 4.55 -2.56
CA VAL A 113 19.07 4.85 -3.15
C VAL A 113 18.98 5.01 -4.67
N GLU A 114 18.17 4.21 -5.35
CA GLU A 114 17.95 4.35 -6.80
C GLU A 114 17.29 5.70 -7.16
N LEU A 115 16.31 6.13 -6.37
CA LEU A 115 15.60 7.40 -6.59
C LEU A 115 16.45 8.62 -6.21
N ALA A 116 17.27 8.52 -5.17
CA ALA A 116 18.12 9.60 -4.69
C ALA A 116 19.58 9.15 -4.48
N PRO A 117 20.32 8.87 -5.56
CA PRO A 117 21.64 8.24 -5.49
C PRO A 117 22.70 9.12 -4.86
N THR A 118 22.48 10.43 -4.78
CA THR A 118 23.38 11.40 -4.13
C THR A 118 23.22 11.45 -2.61
N ARG A 119 22.11 10.97 -2.05
CA ARG A 119 21.84 10.90 -0.59
C ARG A 119 22.78 9.91 0.10
N ALA A 120 23.83 10.43 0.73
CA ALA A 120 24.85 9.62 1.38
C ALA A 120 24.31 8.84 2.59
N ASP A 121 23.33 9.40 3.29
CA ASP A 121 22.63 8.77 4.39
C ASP A 121 21.85 7.52 3.94
N TYR A 122 21.14 7.56 2.80
CA TYR A 122 20.43 6.38 2.28
C TYR A 122 21.39 5.26 1.89
N ARG A 123 22.50 5.62 1.24
CA ARG A 123 23.55 4.64 0.89
C ARG A 123 24.16 4.01 2.14
N ARG A 124 24.41 4.81 3.17
CA ARG A 124 24.95 4.34 4.45
C ARG A 124 23.99 3.39 5.16
N GLU A 125 22.70 3.72 5.23
CA GLU A 125 21.73 2.82 5.86
C GLU A 125 21.56 1.51 5.09
N LEU A 126 21.52 1.57 3.75
CA LEU A 126 21.50 0.35 2.94
C LEU A 126 22.79 -0.48 3.15
N PHE A 127 23.96 0.16 3.23
CA PHE A 127 25.21 -0.53 3.54
C PHE A 127 25.13 -1.25 4.88
N ASN A 128 24.73 -0.53 5.94
CA ASN A 128 24.66 -1.04 7.31
C ASN A 128 23.68 -2.22 7.38
N PHE A 129 22.51 -2.08 6.79
CA PHE A 129 21.51 -3.13 6.72
C PHE A 129 22.03 -4.39 6.00
N LEU A 130 22.72 -4.23 4.87
CA LEU A 130 23.28 -5.37 4.12
C LEU A 130 24.47 -6.00 4.83
N ALA A 131 25.31 -5.20 5.50
CA ALA A 131 26.44 -5.68 6.26
C ALA A 131 25.99 -6.54 7.44
N ASP A 132 24.93 -6.13 8.13
CA ASP A 132 24.30 -6.90 9.21
C ASP A 132 23.61 -8.17 8.67
N SER A 133 22.77 -8.03 7.65
CA SER A 133 21.93 -9.15 7.18
C SER A 133 22.66 -10.18 6.33
N ALA A 134 23.72 -9.80 5.61
CA ALA A 134 24.35 -10.66 4.61
C ALA A 134 25.87 -10.49 4.49
N GLY A 135 26.50 -9.71 5.37
CA GLY A 135 27.94 -9.48 5.41
C GLY A 135 28.42 -8.33 4.53
N ARG A 136 29.56 -7.74 4.94
CA ARG A 136 30.19 -6.58 4.28
C ARG A 136 30.46 -6.78 2.77
N PRO A 137 31.00 -7.92 2.28
CA PRO A 137 31.28 -8.07 0.85
C PRO A 137 30.03 -7.94 -0.02
N ARG A 138 28.88 -8.39 0.49
CA ARG A 138 27.61 -8.27 -0.23
C ARG A 138 27.07 -6.85 -0.21
N ALA A 139 27.27 -6.11 0.88
CA ALA A 139 26.93 -4.69 0.96
C ALA A 139 27.71 -3.87 -0.09
N GLU A 140 29.02 -4.12 -0.19
CA GLU A 140 29.90 -3.47 -1.19
C GLU A 140 29.49 -3.81 -2.62
N ALA A 141 29.21 -5.09 -2.90
CA ALA A 141 28.78 -5.53 -4.23
C ALA A 141 27.46 -4.86 -4.67
N VAL A 142 26.48 -4.77 -3.77
CA VAL A 142 25.17 -4.15 -4.08
C VAL A 142 25.32 -2.65 -4.33
N LEU A 143 26.02 -1.93 -3.46
CA LEU A 143 26.23 -0.49 -3.66
C LEU A 143 27.10 -0.18 -4.86
N GLY A 144 28.13 -1.00 -5.13
CA GLY A 144 28.94 -0.90 -6.34
C GLY A 144 28.10 -1.08 -7.60
N GLY A 145 27.20 -2.08 -7.63
CA GLY A 145 26.27 -2.28 -8.73
C GLY A 145 25.29 -1.13 -8.92
N LEU A 146 24.72 -0.60 -7.83
CA LEU A 146 23.83 0.57 -7.88
C LEU A 146 24.56 1.82 -8.38
N PHE A 147 25.82 2.02 -8.00
CA PHE A 147 26.61 3.17 -8.43
C PHE A 147 26.93 3.12 -9.94
N LEU A 148 27.19 1.93 -10.48
CA LEU A 148 27.41 1.74 -11.91
C LEU A 148 26.12 1.88 -12.74
N ALA A 149 24.97 1.54 -12.15
CA ALA A 149 23.66 1.66 -12.80
C ALA A 149 23.16 3.11 -12.89
N VAL A 150 23.62 4.00 -12.01
CA VAL A 150 23.25 5.42 -12.02
C VAL A 150 24.19 6.19 -12.95
N PRO A 151 23.69 6.91 -13.98
CA PRO A 151 24.54 7.65 -14.90
C PRO A 151 25.39 8.68 -14.15
N ARG A 152 26.71 8.67 -14.41
CA ARG A 152 27.73 9.52 -13.75
C ARG A 152 27.39 11.02 -13.70
N ALA A 153 26.49 11.50 -14.55
CA ALA A 153 25.99 12.88 -14.54
C ALA A 153 25.28 13.27 -13.22
N ALA A 154 24.66 12.31 -12.51
CA ALA A 154 23.97 12.58 -11.25
C ALA A 154 24.92 12.97 -10.10
N TYR A 155 26.21 12.65 -10.20
CA TYR A 155 27.21 12.88 -9.15
C TYR A 155 28.04 14.15 -9.36
N ARG A 156 27.86 14.86 -10.49
CA ARG A 156 28.73 15.96 -10.92
C ARG A 156 28.36 17.34 -10.35
N ILE A 157 27.45 17.40 -9.36
CA ILE A 157 26.91 18.63 -8.77
C ILE A 157 27.35 18.84 -7.30
N ALA A 158 28.39 18.13 -6.85
CA ALA A 158 28.90 18.22 -5.48
C ALA A 158 30.40 18.58 -5.45
N GLU A 159 30.81 19.58 -6.24
CA GLU A 159 32.08 20.31 -6.09
C GLU A 159 31.83 21.79 -5.86
#